data_AF-C5TAA4-F1
#
_entry.id   AF-C5TAA4-F1
#
_cell.length_a   1.000
_cell.length_b   1.000
_cell.length_c   1.000
_cell.angle_alpha   90.00
_cell.angle_beta   90.00
_cell.angle_gamma   90.00
#
_symmetry.space_group_name_H-M   'P 1'
#
loop_
_entity.id
_entity.type
_entity.pdbx_description
1 polymer ?
#
loop_
_entity_poly.entity_id
_entity_poly.type
_entity_poly.pdbx_seq_one_letter_code
_entity_poly.pdbx_strand_id
1 'polypeptide(L)'
;MNCPQDIDLSAYADDMMAPAERARFHAHLAGCAVCQRRLEAIAALGRSLRALPSPPLGFDLAAQWDDRLRALPQGRQRTRPGWGWRGWLPAGLAGGLALASGIWLGSVLLGGGAVATPGAGLVRVFDPVPPGGLCAAAEICRVSRGMP
;
A
#
# COMPACT_ATOMS: atom_id res chain seq x y z
N MET A 1 5.63 25.00 -28.21
CA MET A 1 4.91 23.96 -27.45
C MET A 1 5.94 22.91 -27.05
N ASN A 2 6.24 22.80 -25.76
CA ASN A 2 7.33 21.97 -25.26
C ASN A 2 6.99 20.48 -25.41
N CYS A 3 7.97 19.66 -25.81
CA CYS A 3 7.78 18.21 -25.80
C CYS A 3 7.86 17.70 -24.34
N PRO A 4 7.07 16.68 -23.97
CA PRO A 4 7.18 16.01 -22.68
C PRO A 4 8.57 15.40 -22.47
N GLN A 5 8.90 15.11 -21.21
CA GLN A 5 10.14 14.42 -20.88
C GLN A 5 10.02 12.93 -21.26
N ASP A 6 11.15 12.26 -21.45
CA ASP A 6 11.14 10.83 -21.81
C ASP A 6 10.54 9.94 -20.71
N ILE A 7 10.60 10.38 -19.44
CA ILE A 7 9.96 9.70 -18.32
C ILE A 7 8.43 9.67 -18.46
N ASP A 8 7.83 10.74 -18.97
CA ASP A 8 6.39 10.82 -19.22
C ASP A 8 5.98 9.90 -20.36
N LEU A 9 6.84 9.77 -21.39
CA LEU A 9 6.62 8.82 -22.48
C LEU A 9 6.60 7.37 -21.98
N SER A 10 7.53 7.01 -21.09
CA SER A 10 7.55 5.68 -20.47
C SER A 10 6.32 5.47 -19.59
N ALA A 11 6.00 6.43 -18.72
CA ALA A 11 4.82 6.33 -17.85
C ALA A 11 3.52 6.19 -18.64
N TYR A 12 3.38 6.85 -19.80
CA TYR A 12 2.26 6.67 -20.70
C TYR A 12 2.22 5.25 -21.32
N ALA A 13 3.39 4.74 -21.75
CA ALA A 13 3.53 3.42 -22.35
C ALA A 13 3.24 2.26 -21.36
N ASP A 14 3.60 2.46 -20.09
CA ASP A 14 3.43 1.51 -18.99
C ASP A 14 2.06 1.62 -18.28
N ASP A 15 1.18 2.51 -18.75
CA ASP A 15 -0.13 2.83 -18.15
C ASP A 15 -0.06 3.30 -16.68
N MET A 16 1.01 4.04 -16.36
CA MET A 16 1.32 4.54 -15.01
C MET A 16 0.85 5.97 -14.76
N MET A 17 0.12 6.58 -15.70
CA MET A 17 -0.40 7.94 -15.57
C MET A 17 -1.81 7.98 -14.96
N ALA A 18 -2.12 9.04 -14.22
CA ALA A 18 -3.49 9.29 -13.80
C ALA A 18 -4.41 9.54 -15.01
N PRO A 19 -5.71 9.18 -14.97
CA PRO A 19 -6.60 9.28 -16.14
C PRO A 19 -6.66 10.68 -16.77
N ALA A 20 -6.66 11.73 -15.95
CA ALA A 20 -6.70 13.12 -16.42
C ALA A 20 -5.39 13.54 -17.12
N GLU A 21 -4.25 13.03 -16.66
CA GLU A 21 -2.94 13.29 -17.26
C GLU A 21 -2.78 12.53 -18.58
N ARG A 22 -3.19 11.26 -18.60
CA ARG A 22 -3.21 10.42 -19.80
C ARG A 22 -4.02 11.06 -20.93
N ALA A 23 -5.17 11.65 -20.63
CA ALA A 23 -6.00 12.34 -21.63
C ALA A 23 -5.29 13.57 -22.24
N ARG A 24 -4.60 14.38 -21.43
CA ARG A 24 -3.82 15.53 -21.90
C ARG A 24 -2.65 15.09 -22.76
N PHE A 25 -1.95 14.04 -22.32
CA PHE A 25 -0.83 13.47 -23.04
C PHE A 25 -1.26 12.91 -24.39
N HIS A 26 -2.40 12.20 -24.44
CA HIS A 26 -2.99 11.70 -25.68
C HIS A 26 -3.33 12.84 -26.66
N ALA A 27 -3.87 13.95 -26.18
CA ALA A 27 -4.12 15.13 -27.01
C ALA A 27 -2.83 15.73 -27.60
N HIS A 28 -1.73 15.75 -26.83
CA HIS A 28 -0.42 16.16 -27.33
C HIS A 28 0.11 15.18 -28.39
N LEU A 29 0.00 13.87 -28.15
CA LEU A 29 0.42 12.84 -29.10
C LEU A 29 -0.28 12.98 -30.45
N ALA A 30 -1.56 13.37 -30.48
CA ALA A 30 -2.29 13.58 -31.74
C ALA A 30 -1.68 14.68 -32.63
N GLY A 31 -0.97 15.66 -32.04
CA GLY A 31 -0.37 16.78 -32.75
C GLY A 31 1.16 16.73 -32.91
N CYS A 32 1.85 15.76 -32.32
CA CYS A 32 3.32 15.74 -32.26
C CYS A 32 3.92 14.43 -32.83
N ALA A 33 4.35 14.48 -34.10
CA ALA A 33 5.00 13.35 -34.77
C ALA A 33 6.33 12.92 -34.12
N VAL A 34 7.03 13.82 -33.42
CA VAL A 34 8.27 13.47 -32.69
C VAL A 34 7.97 12.53 -31.53
N CYS A 35 6.97 12.88 -30.71
CA CYS A 35 6.55 12.05 -29.58
C CYS A 35 5.91 10.73 -30.03
N GLN A 36 5.16 10.72 -31.14
CA GLN A 36 4.64 9.48 -31.74
C GLN A 36 5.78 8.52 -32.10
N ARG A 37 6.80 8.97 -32.83
CA ARG A 37 7.96 8.12 -33.20
C ARG A 37 8.73 7.60 -31.99
N ARG A 38 8.91 8.44 -30.96
CA ARG A 38 9.57 8.00 -29.73
C ARG A 38 8.75 6.93 -28.99
N LEU A 39 7.43 7.11 -28.92
CA LEU A 39 6.54 6.12 -28.31
C LEU A 39 6.56 4.78 -29.07
N GLU A 40 6.58 4.83 -30.40
CA GLU A 40 6.74 3.64 -31.25
C GLU A 40 8.05 2.90 -30.98
N ALA A 41 9.15 3.63 -30.78
CA ALA A 41 10.45 3.04 -30.44
C ALA A 41 10.42 2.32 -29.08
N ILE A 42 9.81 2.93 -28.06
CA ILE A 42 9.61 2.30 -26.74
C ILE A 42 8.74 1.05 -26.87
N ALA A 43 7.63 1.14 -27.62
CA ALA A 43 6.73 0.01 -27.84
C ALA A 43 7.41 -1.13 -28.61
N ALA A 44 8.27 -0.81 -29.58
CA ALA A 44 9.06 -1.79 -30.33
C ALA A 44 10.06 -2.51 -29.43
N LEU A 45 10.76 -1.78 -28.55
CA LEU A 45 11.64 -2.36 -27.54
C LEU A 45 10.87 -3.28 -26.58
N GLY A 46 9.69 -2.86 -26.10
CA GLY A 46 8.86 -3.73 -25.26
C GLY A 46 8.43 -5.02 -25.96
N ARG A 47 8.16 -4.97 -27.27
CA ARG A 47 7.86 -6.17 -28.07
C ARG A 47 9.07 -7.08 -28.23
N SER A 48 10.26 -6.53 -28.49
CA SER A 48 11.47 -7.34 -28.61
C SER A 48 11.80 -8.02 -27.28
N LEU A 49 11.68 -7.30 -26.16
CA LEU A 49 11.91 -7.84 -24.82
C LEU A 49 10.97 -9.01 -24.48
N ARG A 50 9.68 -8.88 -24.83
CA ARG A 50 8.69 -9.96 -24.64
C ARG A 50 8.90 -11.16 -25.57
N ALA A 51 9.62 -10.98 -26.68
CA ALA A 51 9.94 -12.05 -27.60
C ALA A 51 11.15 -12.88 -27.15
N LEU A 52 11.87 -12.48 -26.09
CA LEU A 52 12.93 -13.31 -25.52
C LEU A 52 12.34 -14.62 -24.97
N PRO A 53 13.06 -15.74 -25.11
CA PRO A 53 12.64 -17.00 -24.51
C PRO A 53 12.64 -16.86 -22.98
N SER A 54 11.53 -17.26 -22.35
CA SER A 54 11.48 -17.39 -20.90
C SER A 54 12.39 -18.53 -20.45
N PRO A 55 13.31 -18.30 -19.49
CA PRO A 55 14.14 -19.38 -18.96
C PRO A 55 13.23 -20.43 -18.29
N PRO A 56 13.48 -21.73 -18.52
CA PRO A 56 12.72 -22.76 -17.84
C PRO A 56 12.97 -22.66 -16.35
N LEU A 57 11.90 -22.74 -15.58
CA LEU A 57 11.98 -22.90 -14.14
C LEU A 57 12.41 -24.35 -13.90
N GLY A 58 13.50 -24.58 -13.18
CA GLY A 58 14.03 -25.93 -12.91
C GLY A 58 13.13 -26.82 -12.03
N PHE A 59 11.88 -26.40 -11.82
CA PHE A 59 10.86 -27.06 -11.02
C PHE A 59 9.48 -26.58 -11.48
N ASP A 60 8.45 -27.41 -11.23
CA ASP A 60 7.08 -27.07 -11.57
C ASP A 60 6.48 -26.10 -10.54
N LEU A 61 6.56 -24.80 -10.84
CA LEU A 61 5.93 -23.75 -10.04
C LEU A 61 4.40 -23.88 -10.02
N ALA A 62 3.78 -24.32 -11.12
CA ALA A 62 2.33 -24.39 -11.22
C ALA A 62 1.81 -25.44 -10.23
N ALA A 63 2.38 -26.64 -10.22
CA ALA A 63 2.03 -27.68 -9.25
C ALA A 63 2.21 -27.24 -7.78
N GLN A 64 3.26 -26.46 -7.47
CA GLN A 64 3.49 -25.98 -6.10
C GLN A 64 2.49 -24.90 -5.67
N TRP A 65 2.01 -24.07 -6.60
CA TRP A 65 1.10 -22.97 -6.30
C TRP A 65 -0.37 -23.36 -6.35
N ASP A 66 -0.71 -24.36 -7.16
CA ASP A 66 -2.06 -24.84 -7.37
C ASP A 66 -2.77 -25.19 -6.07
N ASP A 67 -2.09 -25.88 -5.15
CA ASP A 67 -2.64 -26.21 -3.83
C ASP A 67 -2.85 -24.97 -2.95
N ARG A 68 -1.96 -23.96 -3.04
CA ARG A 68 -2.12 -22.69 -2.31
C ARG A 68 -3.26 -21.84 -2.88
N LEU A 69 -3.38 -21.77 -4.20
CA LEU A 69 -4.44 -21.04 -4.89
C LEU A 69 -5.81 -21.67 -4.62
N ARG A 70 -5.90 -23.01 -4.56
CA ARG A 70 -7.11 -23.73 -4.15
C ARG A 70 -7.41 -23.56 -2.66
N ALA A 71 -6.39 -23.46 -1.81
CA ALA A 71 -6.54 -23.24 -0.38
C ALA A 71 -6.89 -21.79 0.00
N LEU A 72 -6.66 -20.81 -0.90
CA LEU A 72 -7.18 -19.46 -0.70
C LEU A 72 -8.71 -19.57 -0.63
N PRO A 73 -9.35 -19.08 0.45
CA PRO A 73 -10.80 -19.11 0.56
C PRO A 73 -11.36 -18.30 -0.61
N GLN A 74 -11.85 -19.02 -1.63
CA GLN A 74 -12.56 -18.43 -2.76
C GLN A 74 -13.70 -17.62 -2.16
N GLY A 75 -13.57 -16.29 -2.27
CA GLY A 75 -14.19 -15.31 -1.40
C GLY A 75 -15.53 -15.81 -0.88
N ARG A 76 -15.54 -16.21 0.40
CA ARG A 76 -16.76 -16.60 1.12
C ARG A 76 -17.76 -15.52 0.76
N GLN A 77 -18.74 -15.87 -0.09
CA GLN A 77 -19.79 -14.95 -0.47
C GLN A 77 -20.29 -14.42 0.86
N ARG A 78 -20.02 -13.14 1.13
CA ARG A 78 -20.57 -12.46 2.29
C ARG A 78 -22.06 -12.54 2.02
N THR A 79 -22.70 -13.56 2.57
CA THR A 79 -24.15 -13.65 2.65
C THR A 79 -24.52 -12.38 3.38
N ARG A 80 -24.95 -11.37 2.61
CA ARG A 80 -25.49 -10.14 3.16
C ARG A 80 -26.59 -10.62 4.09
N PRO A 81 -26.50 -10.41 5.41
CA PRO A 81 -27.59 -10.79 6.29
C PRO A 81 -28.83 -10.08 5.75
N GLY A 82 -29.85 -10.88 5.39
CA GLY A 82 -31.04 -10.37 4.73
C GLY A 82 -31.61 -9.23 5.57
N TRP A 83 -31.60 -8.02 5.02
CA TRP A 83 -32.17 -6.83 5.62
C TRP A 83 -33.70 -6.90 5.52
N GLY A 84 -34.27 -7.91 6.18
CA GLY A 84 -35.68 -7.96 6.49
C GLY A 84 -35.90 -7.41 7.89
N TRP A 85 -37.04 -6.75 8.09
CA TRP A 85 -37.62 -6.36 9.39
C TRP A 85 -37.42 -7.35 10.57
N ARG A 86 -37.28 -8.66 10.28
CA ARG A 86 -37.02 -9.72 11.29
C ARG A 86 -35.57 -9.77 11.79
N GLY A 87 -34.64 -9.04 11.18
CA GLY A 87 -33.24 -8.89 11.63
C GLY A 87 -33.05 -7.85 12.74
N TRP A 88 -34.06 -7.04 13.06
CA TRP A 88 -33.97 -6.02 14.12
C TRP A 88 -34.25 -6.58 15.53
N LEU A 89 -34.99 -7.69 15.63
CA LEU A 89 -35.32 -8.30 16.92
C LEU A 89 -34.10 -8.83 17.71
N PRO A 90 -33.09 -9.50 17.12
CA PRO A 90 -31.92 -9.93 17.87
C PRO A 90 -30.88 -8.81 18.10
N ALA A 91 -30.90 -7.74 17.29
CA ALA A 91 -29.96 -6.63 17.39
C ALA A 91 -30.21 -5.73 18.62
N GLY A 92 -31.46 -5.59 19.06
CA GLY A 92 -31.81 -4.78 20.24
C GLY A 92 -31.34 -5.40 21.56
N LEU A 93 -31.44 -6.72 21.71
CA LEU A 93 -31.02 -7.41 22.94
C LEU A 93 -29.49 -7.50 23.06
N ALA A 94 -28.78 -7.75 21.97
CA ALA A 94 -27.32 -7.83 21.98
C ALA A 94 -26.65 -6.45 22.19
N GLY A 95 -27.21 -5.38 21.61
CA GLY A 95 -26.71 -4.01 21.82
C GLY A 95 -26.90 -3.52 23.26
N GLY A 96 -28.03 -3.84 23.89
CA GLY A 96 -28.31 -3.46 25.27
C GLY A 96 -27.34 -4.09 26.28
N LEU A 97 -27.02 -5.38 26.13
CA LEU A 97 -26.07 -6.09 27.00
C LEU A 97 -24.64 -5.54 26.88
N ALA A 98 -24.21 -5.15 25.67
CA ALA A 98 -22.87 -4.59 25.44
C ALA A 98 -22.72 -3.19 26.06
N LEU A 99 -23.74 -2.35 25.97
CA LEU A 99 -23.71 -1.02 26.60
C LEU A 99 -23.77 -1.13 28.12
N ALA A 100 -24.59 -2.02 28.67
CA ALA A 100 -24.67 -2.24 30.12
C ALA A 100 -23.35 -2.76 30.71
N SER A 101 -22.71 -3.73 30.06
CA SER A 101 -21.42 -4.25 30.50
C SER A 101 -20.29 -3.24 30.34
N GLY A 102 -20.30 -2.46 29.25
CA GLY A 102 -19.33 -1.38 29.03
C GLY A 102 -19.45 -0.26 30.07
N ILE A 103 -20.67 0.17 30.40
CA ILE A 103 -20.92 1.20 31.43
C ILE A 103 -20.53 0.68 32.82
N TRP A 104 -20.82 -0.58 33.13
CA TRP A 104 -20.46 -1.18 34.42
C TRP A 104 -18.95 -1.38 34.57
N LEU A 105 -18.27 -1.91 33.55
CA LEU A 105 -16.81 -2.04 33.55
C LEU A 105 -16.11 -0.66 33.57
N GLY A 106 -16.63 0.30 32.81
CA GLY A 106 -16.13 1.68 32.80
C GLY A 106 -16.28 2.38 34.14
N SER A 107 -17.40 2.19 34.85
CA SER A 107 -17.58 2.79 36.18
C SER A 107 -16.66 2.16 37.23
N VAL A 108 -16.38 0.85 37.14
CA VAL A 108 -15.39 0.18 37.99
C VAL A 108 -13.98 0.70 37.72
N LEU A 109 -13.62 0.94 36.45
CA LEU A 109 -12.32 1.50 36.06
C LEU A 109 -12.13 2.96 36.52
N LEU A 110 -13.17 3.79 36.48
CA LEU A 110 -13.09 5.18 36.97
C LEU A 110 -13.24 5.29 38.50
N GLY A 111 -13.98 4.38 39.13
CA GLY A 111 -14.21 4.37 40.58
C GLY A 111 -13.12 3.68 41.41
N GLY A 112 -12.30 2.83 40.78
CA GLY A 112 -11.30 2.00 41.44
C GLY A 112 -9.85 2.40 41.15
N GLY A 113 -9.42 3.58 41.61
CA GLY A 113 -8.01 3.84 41.96
C GLY A 113 -7.01 4.00 40.81
N ALA A 114 -6.35 5.16 40.80
CA ALA A 114 -5.06 5.48 40.17
C ALA A 114 -4.66 4.63 38.94
N VAL A 115 -4.85 5.21 37.74
CA VAL A 115 -4.20 4.74 36.51
C VAL A 115 -2.69 4.73 36.72
N ALA A 116 -2.12 3.57 37.01
CA ALA A 116 -0.69 3.34 36.87
C ALA A 116 -0.39 3.38 35.37
N THR A 117 0.18 4.48 34.90
CA THR A 117 0.73 4.60 33.56
C THR A 117 1.82 3.52 33.39
N PRO A 118 1.72 2.62 32.40
CA PRO A 118 2.82 1.70 32.11
C PRO A 118 4.04 2.54 31.72
N GLY A 119 5.15 2.32 32.40
CA GLY A 119 6.40 3.02 32.10
C GLY A 119 6.81 2.82 30.65
N ALA A 120 7.19 3.91 29.99
CA ALA A 120 7.63 4.01 28.60
C ALA A 120 8.97 3.29 28.31
N GLY A 121 9.24 2.15 28.96
CA GLY A 121 10.50 1.41 28.88
C GLY A 121 10.48 0.18 27.95
N LEU A 122 9.31 -0.27 27.47
CA LEU A 122 9.19 -1.55 26.76
C LEU A 122 9.19 -1.47 25.21
N VAL A 123 9.50 -0.33 24.60
CA VAL A 123 9.70 -0.25 23.15
C VAL A 123 11.09 0.33 22.83
N ARG A 124 12.13 -0.46 23.12
CA ARG A 124 13.51 -0.24 22.65
C ARG A 124 13.92 -1.29 21.59
N VAL A 125 12.95 -1.81 20.83
CA VAL A 125 13.21 -2.75 19.72
C VAL A 125 13.64 -2.02 18.43
N PHE A 126 13.44 -0.71 18.36
CA PHE A 126 13.87 0.12 17.23
C PHE A 126 14.66 1.32 17.75
N ASP A 127 15.94 1.10 18.07
CA ASP A 127 16.89 2.21 18.11
C ASP A 127 17.10 2.68 16.66
N PRO A 128 17.11 4.00 16.37
CA PRO A 128 17.14 4.54 15.00
C PRO A 128 18.52 4.42 14.33
N VAL A 129 19.44 3.62 14.87
CA VAL A 129 20.80 3.44 14.37
C VAL A 129 20.86 2.16 13.53
N PRO A 130 20.85 2.23 12.20
CA PRO A 130 21.04 1.05 11.36
C PRO A 130 22.48 0.51 11.53
N PRO A 131 22.69 -0.82 11.47
CA PRO A 131 24.04 -1.38 11.47
C PRO A 131 24.79 -0.89 10.22
N GLY A 132 25.78 0.00 10.42
CA GLY A 132 26.56 0.64 9.35
C GLY A 132 26.63 2.18 9.43
N GLY A 133 25.92 2.83 10.36
CA GLY A 133 26.01 4.28 10.56
C GLY A 133 27.27 4.71 11.31
N LEU A 134 28.08 5.59 10.72
CA LEU A 134 29.32 6.14 11.33
C LEU A 134 29.08 7.27 12.36
N CYS A 135 27.82 7.66 12.64
CA CYS A 135 27.50 8.64 13.68
C CYS A 135 26.69 7.96 14.79
N ALA A 136 27.34 7.60 15.90
CA ALA A 136 26.68 6.99 17.07
C ALA A 136 25.86 7.99 17.91
N ALA A 137 26.03 9.30 17.68
CA ALA A 137 25.22 10.35 18.30
C ALA A 137 25.15 11.59 17.41
N ALA A 138 23.97 12.22 17.33
CA ALA A 138 23.73 13.41 16.50
C ALA A 138 24.63 14.61 16.88
N GLU A 139 25.09 14.65 18.13
CA GLU A 139 25.93 15.72 18.68
C GLU A 139 27.33 15.78 18.04
N ILE A 140 27.81 14.67 17.48
CA ILE A 140 29.17 14.55 16.94
C ILE A 140 29.24 15.01 15.46
N CYS A 141 28.11 15.03 14.76
CA CYS A 141 28.03 15.33 13.33
C CYS A 141 27.55 16.77 13.02
N ARG A 142 27.46 17.65 14.03
CA ARG A 142 27.31 19.10 13.81
C ARG A 142 28.64 19.72 13.38
N VAL A 143 28.86 19.79 12.07
CA VAL A 143 29.78 20.78 11.50
C VAL A 143 29.23 22.16 11.87
N SER A 144 29.88 22.84 12.81
CA SER A 144 29.65 24.26 13.05
C SER A 144 30.10 25.01 11.80
N ARG A 145 29.15 25.30 10.90
CA ARG A 145 29.36 26.26 9.82
C ARG A 145 29.40 27.64 10.48
N GLY A 146 30.58 28.01 10.98
CA GLY A 146 30.85 29.34 11.48
C GLY A 146 30.78 30.35 10.35
N MET A 147 30.06 31.45 10.60
CA MET A 147 30.42 32.85 10.32
C MET A 147 29.18 33.73 10.55
N PRO A 148 29.32 35.04 10.84
CA PRO A 148 30.35 35.97 10.36
C PRO A 148 31.66 35.98 11.15
#